data_AF-A0A381IED7-F1
#
_entry.id   AF-A0A381IED7-F1
#
_cell.length_a   1.000
_cell.length_b   1.000
_cell.length_c   1.000
_cell.angle_alpha   90.00
_cell.angle_beta   90.00
_cell.angle_gamma   90.00
#
_symmetry.space_group_name_H-M   'P 1'
#
loop_
_entity.id
_entity.type
_entity.pdbx_description
1 polymer ?
#
loop_
_entity_poly.entity_id
_entity_poly.type
_entity_poly.pdbx_seq_one_letter_code
_entity_poly.pdbx_strand_id
1 'polypeptide(L)'
;MTDGSVTGIDRKSYVEPEERVIQELKNLKKPFAVVLNTLSPKSEETSMLRSELEEKYEVPVLPMNVVEMEEEDIEEVMEAVLYDFPLTEIRINLPKWVEGLERNHWIKSSIITTLKQSIIDIGKIRDIEGIIQGFSELEFLEDTGVDNVELGEGVINIDLQTKQDLFYNVLEEKSGFKIEGDYQLLSLITRLSKVKNEYDKIESALIDAKIKGYGVVAPSLEELSLEEPEIMKQGKQYGIKLKANAPSLHIIKADISTEVSPIVGNQNQGEEMIKYLMEVFEEQPADLWESNMFGKSLHDLVKEQLQSKLYTMPEEIRVKMQKTLQKIVNEGSSNIITILL
;
A
#
# COMPACT_ATOMS: atom_id res chain seq x y z
N MET A 1 -38.66 -35.90 15.61
CA MET A 1 -38.97 -36.97 14.64
C MET A 1 -38.71 -38.32 15.29
N THR A 2 -39.21 -39.43 14.76
CA THR A 2 -38.90 -40.77 15.30
C THR A 2 -38.73 -41.81 14.20
N ASP A 3 -37.82 -42.76 14.39
CA ASP A 3 -37.63 -43.92 13.52
C ASP A 3 -38.74 -44.99 13.66
N GLY A 4 -39.67 -44.79 14.61
CA GLY A 4 -40.76 -45.73 14.90
C GLY A 4 -40.42 -46.76 15.99
N SER A 5 -39.18 -46.80 16.48
CA SER A 5 -38.73 -47.73 17.52
C SER A 5 -39.33 -47.43 18.90
N VAL A 6 -39.73 -46.18 19.16
CA VAL A 6 -40.06 -45.70 20.51
C VAL A 6 -41.56 -45.82 20.86
N THR A 7 -42.45 -45.66 19.87
CA THR A 7 -43.90 -45.46 20.12
C THR A 7 -44.79 -46.59 19.58
N GLY A 8 -44.19 -47.60 18.94
CA GLY A 8 -44.93 -48.72 18.34
C GLY A 8 -45.76 -48.36 17.09
N ILE A 9 -45.58 -47.13 16.56
CA ILE A 9 -46.19 -46.67 15.31
C ILE A 9 -45.13 -46.76 14.20
N ASP A 10 -45.51 -47.31 13.05
CA ASP A 10 -44.62 -47.44 11.89
C ASP A 10 -44.16 -46.07 11.36
N ARG A 11 -42.88 -45.96 11.01
CA ARG A 11 -42.24 -44.76 10.45
C ARG A 11 -43.04 -44.10 9.34
N LYS A 12 -43.67 -44.89 8.46
CA LYS A 12 -44.45 -44.37 7.32
C LYS A 12 -45.59 -43.45 7.75
N SER A 13 -46.12 -43.66 8.95
CA SER A 13 -47.20 -42.84 9.51
C SER A 13 -46.70 -41.45 9.98
N TYR A 14 -45.40 -41.29 10.19
CA TYR A 14 -44.77 -40.04 10.66
C TYR A 14 -44.25 -39.16 9.52
N VAL A 15 -44.03 -39.70 8.32
CA VAL A 15 -43.42 -38.94 7.21
C VAL A 15 -44.27 -37.73 6.81
N GLU A 16 -45.57 -37.91 6.60
CA GLU A 16 -46.46 -36.83 6.14
C GLU A 16 -46.62 -35.70 7.19
N PRO A 17 -46.86 -36.00 8.49
CA PRO A 17 -46.91 -34.96 9.52
C PRO A 17 -45.58 -34.22 9.71
N GLU A 18 -44.45 -34.93 9.66
CA GLU A 18 -43.14 -34.31 9.86
C GLU A 18 -42.76 -33.38 8.71
N GLU A 19 -43.02 -33.78 7.47
CA GLU A 19 -42.76 -32.95 6.30
C GLU A 19 -43.57 -31.63 6.36
N ARG A 20 -44.81 -31.71 6.83
CA ARG A 20 -45.63 -30.52 7.09
C ARG A 20 -45.02 -29.61 8.16
N VAL A 21 -44.61 -30.15 9.30
CA VAL A 21 -44.04 -29.35 10.41
C VAL A 21 -42.72 -28.71 9.99
N ILE A 22 -41.85 -29.44 9.29
CA ILE A 22 -40.59 -28.90 8.77
C ILE A 22 -40.86 -27.75 7.81
N GLN A 23 -41.85 -27.88 6.92
CA GLN A 23 -42.19 -26.81 5.99
C GLN A 23 -42.74 -25.58 6.72
N GLU A 24 -43.58 -25.77 7.75
CA GLU A 24 -44.07 -24.68 8.61
C GLU A 24 -42.90 -23.98 9.33
N LEU A 25 -41.93 -24.73 9.87
CA LEU A 25 -40.74 -24.17 10.53
C LEU A 25 -39.82 -23.42 9.55
N LYS A 26 -39.57 -23.98 8.36
CA LYS A 26 -38.80 -23.31 7.30
C LYS A 26 -39.45 -21.98 6.88
N ASN A 27 -40.77 -21.93 6.80
CA ASN A 27 -41.51 -20.71 6.46
C ASN A 27 -41.37 -19.61 7.53
N LEU A 28 -41.13 -19.97 8.79
CA LEU A 28 -40.88 -19.01 9.87
C LEU A 28 -39.49 -18.38 9.79
N LYS A 29 -38.57 -18.91 8.97
CA LYS A 29 -37.18 -18.45 8.84
C LYS A 29 -36.43 -18.37 10.17
N LYS A 30 -36.80 -19.21 11.13
CA LYS A 30 -36.08 -19.36 12.40
C LYS A 30 -35.18 -20.58 12.29
N PRO A 31 -33.93 -20.51 12.78
CA PRO A 31 -33.05 -21.67 12.84
C PRO A 31 -33.65 -22.73 13.77
N PHE A 32 -33.54 -23.99 13.37
CA PHE A 32 -34.00 -25.12 14.17
C PHE A 32 -33.20 -26.39 13.86
N ALA A 33 -33.03 -27.24 14.86
CA ALA A 33 -32.47 -28.56 14.72
C ALA A 33 -33.56 -29.61 14.91
N VAL A 34 -33.39 -30.75 14.25
CA VAL A 34 -34.34 -31.87 14.31
C VAL A 34 -33.75 -32.98 15.16
N VAL A 35 -34.39 -33.28 16.29
CA VAL A 35 -34.03 -34.48 17.07
C VAL A 35 -34.76 -35.69 16.49
N LEU A 36 -34.00 -36.69 16.04
CA LEU A 36 -34.50 -37.99 15.60
C LEU A 36 -34.45 -38.96 16.80
N ASN A 37 -35.60 -39.14 17.45
CA ASN A 37 -35.72 -40.01 18.61
C ASN A 37 -35.72 -41.49 18.22
N THR A 38 -34.73 -42.23 18.69
CA THR A 38 -34.51 -43.66 18.43
C THR A 38 -33.96 -44.38 19.65
N LEU A 39 -34.30 -45.67 19.82
CA LEU A 39 -33.67 -46.54 20.82
C LEU A 39 -32.25 -46.98 20.44
N SER A 40 -31.80 -46.71 19.21
CA SER A 40 -30.47 -47.12 18.73
C SER A 40 -29.80 -45.99 17.93
N PRO A 41 -29.33 -44.92 18.61
CA PRO A 41 -28.73 -43.75 17.96
C PRO A 41 -27.50 -44.06 17.10
N LYS A 42 -26.73 -45.07 17.52
CA LYS A 42 -25.46 -45.48 16.89
C LYS A 42 -25.61 -46.59 15.84
N SER A 43 -26.83 -47.01 15.51
CA SER A 43 -27.04 -48.04 14.49
C SER A 43 -26.79 -47.48 13.08
N GLU A 44 -26.36 -48.36 12.18
CA GLU A 44 -26.11 -47.99 10.78
C GLU A 44 -27.40 -47.51 10.08
N GLU A 45 -28.54 -48.16 10.39
CA GLU A 45 -29.86 -47.81 9.88
C GLU A 45 -30.28 -46.40 10.29
N THR A 46 -30.05 -46.00 11.54
CA THR A 46 -30.33 -44.65 12.04
C THR A 46 -29.42 -43.62 11.35
N SER A 47 -28.15 -43.96 11.15
CA SER A 47 -27.19 -43.07 10.49
C SER A 47 -27.57 -42.82 9.02
N MET A 48 -27.99 -43.86 8.29
CA MET A 48 -28.51 -43.71 6.93
C MET A 48 -29.77 -42.83 6.91
N LEU A 49 -30.72 -43.09 7.82
CA LEU A 49 -31.94 -42.30 7.93
C LEU A 49 -31.65 -40.83 8.26
N ARG A 50 -30.69 -40.57 9.14
CA ARG A 50 -30.21 -39.21 9.45
C ARG A 50 -29.75 -38.51 8.17
N SER A 51 -28.82 -39.10 7.42
CA SER A 51 -28.28 -38.50 6.21
C SER A 51 -29.35 -38.23 5.15
N GLU A 52 -30.29 -39.16 4.94
CA GLU A 52 -31.42 -38.95 4.03
C GLU A 52 -32.31 -37.76 4.43
N LEU A 53 -32.55 -37.58 5.74
CA LEU A 53 -33.36 -36.47 6.25
C LEU A 53 -32.59 -35.14 6.21
N GLU A 54 -31.29 -35.14 6.50
CA GLU A 54 -30.43 -33.95 6.39
C GLU A 54 -30.36 -33.47 4.93
N GLU A 55 -30.22 -34.38 3.97
CA GLU A 55 -30.21 -34.04 2.54
C GLU A 55 -31.59 -33.56 2.06
N LYS A 56 -32.66 -34.29 2.41
CA LYS A 56 -34.03 -33.95 1.99
C LYS A 56 -34.48 -32.59 2.53
N TYR A 57 -34.15 -32.30 3.79
CA TYR A 57 -34.67 -31.13 4.48
C TYR A 57 -33.63 -30.02 4.71
N GLU A 58 -32.35 -30.20 4.37
CA GLU A 58 -31.29 -29.18 4.52
C GLU A 58 -31.19 -28.58 5.94
N VAL A 59 -31.52 -29.38 6.96
CA VAL A 59 -31.50 -29.01 8.38
C VAL A 59 -30.70 -30.05 9.16
N PRO A 60 -30.01 -29.66 10.25
CA PRO A 60 -29.26 -30.61 11.07
C PRO A 60 -30.21 -31.61 11.75
N VAL A 61 -29.89 -32.90 11.65
CA VAL A 61 -30.66 -33.99 12.27
C VAL A 61 -29.77 -34.73 13.28
N LEU A 62 -30.20 -34.74 14.54
CA LEU A 62 -29.47 -35.35 15.65
C LEU A 62 -30.16 -36.64 16.09
N PRO A 63 -29.60 -37.83 15.81
CA PRO A 63 -30.14 -39.09 16.31
C PRO A 63 -29.81 -39.26 17.79
N MET A 64 -30.84 -39.35 18.62
CA MET A 64 -30.68 -39.41 20.09
C MET A 64 -31.73 -40.33 20.72
N ASN A 65 -31.38 -40.97 21.82
CA ASN A 65 -32.35 -41.66 22.67
C ASN A 65 -32.86 -40.68 23.72
N VAL A 66 -34.01 -40.05 23.48
CA VAL A 66 -34.53 -38.99 24.35
C VAL A 66 -34.81 -39.48 25.78
N VAL A 67 -35.01 -40.79 25.97
CA VAL A 67 -35.22 -41.37 27.31
C VAL A 67 -33.92 -41.46 28.12
N GLU A 68 -32.79 -41.62 27.44
CA GLU A 68 -31.46 -41.79 28.04
C GLU A 68 -30.59 -40.54 27.85
N MET A 69 -31.19 -39.39 27.48
CA MET A 69 -30.45 -38.15 27.25
C MET A 69 -29.73 -37.66 28.51
N GLU A 70 -28.47 -37.30 28.34
CA GLU A 70 -27.62 -36.66 29.34
C GLU A 70 -27.45 -35.16 29.05
N GLU A 71 -26.72 -34.45 29.91
CA GLU A 71 -26.45 -33.01 29.74
C GLU A 71 -25.67 -32.72 28.46
N GLU A 72 -24.72 -33.60 28.10
CA GLU A 72 -23.92 -33.51 26.86
C GLU A 72 -24.81 -33.55 25.60
N ASP A 73 -25.87 -34.37 25.59
CA ASP A 73 -26.82 -34.44 24.46
C ASP A 73 -27.61 -33.13 24.30
N ILE A 74 -27.95 -32.47 25.42
CA ILE A 74 -28.64 -31.18 25.38
C ILE A 74 -27.70 -30.10 24.83
N GLU A 75 -26.43 -30.12 25.23
CA GLU A 75 -25.40 -29.22 24.70
C GLU A 75 -25.25 -29.39 23.19
N GLU A 76 -25.18 -30.62 22.68
CA GLU A 76 -25.08 -30.91 21.24
C GLU A 76 -26.30 -30.40 20.46
N VAL A 77 -27.52 -30.55 21.00
CA VAL A 77 -28.73 -30.00 20.38
C VAL A 77 -28.70 -28.47 20.33
N MET A 78 -28.29 -27.83 21.42
CA MET A 78 -28.20 -26.37 21.50
C MET A 78 -27.13 -25.84 20.53
N GLU A 79 -25.98 -26.51 20.47
CA GLU A 79 -24.90 -26.20 19.54
C GLU A 79 -25.39 -26.30 18.09
N ALA A 80 -26.04 -27.40 17.70
CA ALA A 80 -26.54 -27.57 16.34
C ALA A 80 -27.56 -26.48 15.94
N VAL A 81 -28.41 -26.02 16.86
CA VAL A 81 -29.33 -24.91 16.61
C VAL A 81 -28.56 -23.60 16.42
N LEU A 82 -27.55 -23.33 17.25
CA LEU A 82 -26.74 -22.13 17.18
C LEU A 82 -25.93 -22.03 15.87
N TYR A 83 -25.39 -23.14 15.38
CA TYR A 83 -24.67 -23.18 14.09
C TYR A 83 -25.59 -23.07 12.87
N ASP A 84 -26.89 -23.31 13.02
CA ASP A 84 -27.89 -23.13 11.95
C ASP A 84 -28.36 -21.66 11.81
N PHE A 85 -27.91 -20.76 12.70
CA PHE A 85 -28.26 -19.35 12.61
C PHE A 85 -27.78 -18.74 11.29
N PRO A 86 -28.55 -17.80 10.72
CA PRO A 86 -28.16 -17.10 9.50
C PRO A 86 -26.94 -16.21 9.78
N LEU A 87 -26.00 -16.23 8.86
CA LEU A 87 -24.84 -15.35 8.91
C LEU A 87 -25.25 -13.91 8.62
N THR A 88 -24.95 -12.97 9.53
CA THR A 88 -25.34 -11.55 9.40
C THR A 88 -24.16 -10.66 9.07
N GLU A 89 -23.00 -10.90 9.69
CA GLU A 89 -21.80 -10.07 9.54
C GLU A 89 -20.53 -10.93 9.56
N ILE A 90 -19.62 -10.65 8.63
CA ILE A 90 -18.25 -11.20 8.64
C ILE A 90 -17.29 -10.04 8.85
N ARG A 91 -16.55 -10.08 9.96
CA ARG A 91 -15.47 -9.14 10.28
C ARG A 91 -14.15 -9.79 9.92
N ILE A 92 -13.39 -9.11 9.07
CA ILE A 92 -12.07 -9.56 8.64
C ILE A 92 -11.03 -8.64 9.25
N ASN A 93 -10.18 -9.20 10.08
CA ASN A 93 -9.05 -8.52 10.66
C ASN A 93 -7.84 -8.73 9.77
N LEU A 94 -7.24 -7.62 9.34
CA LEU A 94 -6.06 -7.61 8.50
C LEU A 94 -4.85 -7.08 9.30
N PRO A 95 -3.62 -7.45 8.91
CA PRO A 95 -2.45 -6.83 9.48
C PRO A 95 -2.48 -5.32 9.23
N LYS A 96 -2.17 -4.51 10.25
CA LYS A 96 -2.27 -3.04 10.21
C LYS A 96 -1.53 -2.40 9.03
N TRP A 97 -0.42 -3.00 8.59
CA TRP A 97 0.32 -2.48 7.45
C TRP A 97 -0.44 -2.65 6.12
N VAL A 98 -1.24 -3.71 5.99
CA VAL A 98 -2.12 -3.94 4.83
C VAL A 98 -3.21 -2.87 4.79
N GLU A 99 -3.75 -2.46 5.95
CA GLU A 99 -4.72 -1.37 6.02
C GLU A 99 -4.17 -0.07 5.44
N GLY A 100 -2.88 0.20 5.66
CA GLY A 100 -2.16 1.37 5.12
C GLY A 100 -1.96 1.35 3.60
N LEU A 101 -2.20 0.24 2.92
CA LEU A 101 -2.09 0.15 1.46
C LEU A 101 -3.23 0.89 0.75
N GLU A 102 -2.99 1.31 -0.49
CA GLU A 102 -4.00 1.89 -1.37
C GLU A 102 -5.20 0.94 -1.54
N ARG A 103 -6.41 1.50 -1.72
CA ARG A 103 -7.65 0.71 -1.85
C ARG A 103 -7.60 -0.30 -3.00
N ASN A 104 -6.89 0.03 -4.07
CA ASN A 104 -6.80 -0.76 -5.29
C ASN A 104 -5.60 -1.73 -5.27
N HIS A 105 -4.90 -1.85 -4.14
CA HIS A 105 -3.76 -2.75 -4.04
C HIS A 105 -4.20 -4.20 -4.28
N TRP A 106 -3.36 -4.98 -4.94
CA TRP A 106 -3.68 -6.35 -5.35
C TRP A 106 -4.03 -7.24 -4.15
N ILE A 107 -3.32 -7.13 -3.02
CA ILE A 107 -3.63 -7.86 -1.77
C ILE A 107 -5.08 -7.65 -1.32
N LYS A 108 -5.53 -6.39 -1.21
CA LYS A 108 -6.91 -6.07 -0.80
C LYS A 108 -7.92 -6.57 -1.83
N SER A 109 -7.60 -6.40 -3.11
CA SER A 109 -8.45 -6.84 -4.21
C SER A 109 -8.63 -8.37 -4.21
N SER A 110 -7.56 -9.13 -3.96
CA SER A 110 -7.60 -10.59 -3.87
C SER A 110 -8.47 -11.04 -2.69
N ILE A 111 -8.26 -10.48 -1.50
CA ILE A 111 -9.08 -10.81 -0.30
C ILE A 111 -10.57 -10.54 -0.55
N ILE A 112 -10.91 -9.37 -1.11
CA ILE A 112 -12.30 -9.02 -1.42
C ILE A 112 -12.88 -9.95 -2.48
N THR A 113 -12.08 -10.37 -3.47
CA THR A 113 -12.54 -11.26 -4.54
C THR A 113 -12.82 -12.66 -4.01
N THR A 114 -11.89 -13.21 -3.21
CA THR A 114 -12.09 -14.49 -2.52
C THR A 114 -13.32 -14.45 -1.63
N LEU A 115 -13.47 -13.40 -0.82
CA LEU A 115 -14.65 -13.24 0.04
C LEU A 115 -15.96 -13.23 -0.77
N LYS A 116 -15.99 -12.50 -1.89
CA LYS A 116 -17.17 -12.44 -2.77
C LYS A 116 -17.50 -13.79 -3.40
N GLN A 117 -16.49 -14.60 -3.73
CA GLN A 117 -16.69 -15.94 -4.27
C GLN A 117 -17.22 -16.90 -3.20
N SER A 118 -16.62 -16.87 -2.01
CA SER A 118 -17.03 -17.75 -0.90
C SER A 118 -18.44 -17.41 -0.37
N ILE A 119 -18.84 -16.14 -0.35
CA ILE A 119 -20.16 -15.73 0.17
C ILE A 119 -21.35 -16.26 -0.68
N ILE A 120 -21.15 -16.56 -1.97
CA ILE A 120 -22.26 -16.95 -2.86
C ILE A 120 -22.96 -18.23 -2.37
N ASP A 121 -22.21 -19.14 -1.77
CA ASP A 121 -22.69 -20.46 -1.36
C ASP A 121 -22.94 -20.57 0.15
N ILE A 122 -22.88 -19.44 0.89
CA ILE A 122 -22.84 -19.44 2.36
C ILE A 122 -24.01 -18.65 2.94
N GLY A 123 -24.81 -19.33 3.76
CA GLY A 123 -25.99 -18.75 4.40
C GLY A 123 -26.03 -18.92 5.92
N LYS A 124 -25.31 -19.89 6.47
CA LYS A 124 -25.36 -20.26 7.88
C LYS A 124 -23.97 -20.24 8.52
N ILE A 125 -23.91 -20.13 9.85
CA ILE A 125 -22.63 -20.10 10.59
C ILE A 125 -21.82 -21.38 10.35
N ARG A 126 -22.47 -22.54 10.25
CA ARG A 126 -21.78 -23.81 9.95
C ARG A 126 -20.99 -23.82 8.64
N ASP A 127 -21.32 -22.96 7.68
CA ASP A 127 -20.69 -22.93 6.37
C ASP A 127 -19.36 -22.14 6.38
N ILE A 128 -18.95 -21.60 7.54
CA ILE A 128 -17.72 -20.82 7.74
C ILE A 128 -16.46 -21.55 7.26
N GLU A 129 -16.42 -22.88 7.37
CA GLU A 129 -15.29 -23.70 6.94
C GLU A 129 -14.97 -23.48 5.45
N GLY A 130 -15.99 -23.25 4.62
CA GLY A 130 -15.81 -22.93 3.21
C GLY A 130 -15.10 -21.59 2.98
N ILE A 131 -15.34 -20.58 3.83
CA ILE A 131 -14.66 -19.28 3.77
C ILE A 131 -13.18 -19.44 4.11
N ILE A 132 -12.90 -20.14 5.21
CA ILE A 132 -11.54 -20.37 5.71
C ILE A 132 -10.73 -21.12 4.64
N GLN A 133 -11.32 -22.15 4.03
CA GLN A 133 -10.69 -22.91 2.96
C GLN A 133 -10.37 -22.02 1.74
N GLY A 134 -11.30 -21.14 1.33
CA GLY A 134 -11.05 -20.20 0.24
C GLY A 134 -9.90 -19.23 0.52
N PHE A 135 -9.74 -18.77 1.76
CA PHE A 135 -8.60 -17.94 2.15
C PHE A 135 -7.29 -18.74 2.24
N SER A 136 -7.35 -20.01 2.63
CA SER A 136 -6.18 -20.89 2.70
C SER A 136 -5.53 -21.14 1.33
N GLU A 137 -6.27 -20.95 0.24
CA GLU A 137 -5.74 -21.04 -1.14
C GLU A 137 -4.89 -19.83 -1.56
N LEU A 138 -4.95 -18.72 -0.82
CA LEU A 138 -4.18 -17.52 -1.13
C LEU A 138 -2.72 -17.69 -0.71
N GLU A 139 -1.83 -17.82 -1.69
CA GLU A 139 -0.39 -18.07 -1.45
C GLU A 139 0.32 -17.02 -0.58
N PHE A 140 -0.21 -15.80 -0.46
CA PHE A 140 0.40 -14.73 0.34
C PHE A 140 -0.05 -14.72 1.80
N LEU A 141 -1.06 -15.53 2.15
CA LEU A 141 -1.47 -15.77 3.52
C LEU A 141 -0.63 -16.92 4.11
N GLU A 142 -0.33 -16.79 5.41
CA GLU A 142 0.41 -17.80 6.18
C GLU A 142 -0.55 -18.63 7.03
N ASP A 143 -1.48 -17.95 7.70
CA ASP A 143 -2.49 -18.57 8.54
C ASP A 143 -3.83 -17.83 8.39
N THR A 144 -4.92 -18.58 8.46
CA THR A 144 -6.29 -18.09 8.37
C THR A 144 -7.09 -18.74 9.48
N GLY A 145 -7.39 -17.96 10.52
CA GLY A 145 -8.04 -18.45 11.72
C GLY A 145 -9.39 -17.78 11.97
N VAL A 146 -10.28 -18.51 12.63
CA VAL A 146 -11.48 -17.95 13.22
C VAL A 146 -11.13 -17.55 14.64
N ASP A 147 -11.21 -16.26 14.94
CA ASP A 147 -10.86 -15.73 16.26
C ASP A 147 -12.02 -15.93 17.24
N ASN A 148 -13.23 -15.51 16.81
CA ASN A 148 -14.41 -15.58 17.65
C ASN A 148 -15.70 -15.63 16.80
N VAL A 149 -16.66 -16.43 17.25
CA VAL A 149 -17.99 -16.56 16.64
C VAL A 149 -19.05 -16.14 17.64
N GLU A 150 -19.73 -15.04 17.36
CA GLU A 150 -20.87 -14.56 18.15
C GLU A 150 -22.15 -15.22 17.63
N LEU A 151 -22.34 -16.49 18.02
CA LEU A 151 -23.43 -17.36 17.56
C LEU A 151 -24.83 -16.73 17.70
N GLY A 152 -25.05 -15.94 18.76
CA GLY A 152 -26.34 -15.28 19.03
C GLY A 152 -26.66 -14.10 18.10
N GLU A 153 -25.65 -13.45 17.54
CA GLU A 153 -25.81 -12.30 16.63
C GLU A 153 -25.56 -12.68 15.16
N GLY A 154 -24.96 -13.85 14.92
CA GLY A 154 -24.55 -14.27 13.58
C GLY A 154 -23.32 -13.52 13.07
N VAL A 155 -22.44 -13.09 13.99
CA VAL A 155 -21.21 -12.35 13.65
C VAL A 155 -20.00 -13.27 13.76
N ILE A 156 -19.17 -13.27 12.73
CA ILE A 156 -17.94 -14.08 12.65
C ILE A 156 -16.74 -13.14 12.54
N ASN A 157 -15.71 -13.37 13.37
CA ASN A 157 -14.43 -12.68 13.28
C ASN A 157 -13.36 -13.62 12.69
N ILE A 158 -12.78 -13.22 11.57
CA ILE A 158 -11.74 -13.96 10.85
C ILE A 158 -10.45 -13.15 10.91
N ASP A 159 -9.38 -13.75 11.44
CA ASP A 159 -8.04 -13.19 11.43
C ASP A 159 -7.26 -13.74 10.23
N LEU A 160 -6.78 -12.83 9.38
CA LEU A 160 -5.91 -13.18 8.25
C LEU A 160 -4.48 -12.75 8.56
N GLN A 161 -3.56 -13.72 8.58
CA GLN A 161 -2.14 -13.46 8.73
C GLN A 161 -1.43 -13.57 7.38
N THR A 162 -0.70 -12.53 7.01
CA THR A 162 0.14 -12.52 5.80
C THR A 162 1.52 -13.07 6.11
N LYS A 163 2.13 -13.76 5.14
CA LYS A 163 3.52 -14.19 5.23
C LYS A 163 4.44 -13.02 5.55
N GLN A 164 5.40 -13.23 6.44
CA GLN A 164 6.32 -12.19 6.90
C GLN A 164 7.08 -11.51 5.73
N ASP A 165 7.48 -12.30 4.72
CA ASP A 165 8.21 -11.81 3.55
C ASP A 165 7.37 -10.87 2.66
N LEU A 166 6.03 -10.99 2.72
CA LEU A 166 5.14 -10.19 1.89
C LEU A 166 5.27 -8.70 2.20
N PHE A 167 5.44 -8.34 3.48
CA PHE A 167 5.62 -6.95 3.88
C PHE A 167 6.84 -6.33 3.19
N TYR A 168 7.97 -7.05 3.16
CA TYR A 168 9.19 -6.57 2.53
C TYR A 168 9.08 -6.51 1.02
N ASN A 169 8.44 -7.51 0.38
CA ASN A 169 8.18 -7.50 -1.05
C ASN A 169 7.34 -6.28 -1.49
N VAL A 170 6.32 -5.92 -0.70
CA VAL A 170 5.49 -4.74 -0.98
C VAL A 170 6.27 -3.44 -0.78
N LEU A 171 7.15 -3.38 0.23
CA LEU A 171 8.03 -2.23 0.41
C LEU A 171 9.03 -2.09 -0.76
N GLU A 172 9.56 -3.20 -1.27
CA GLU A 172 10.43 -3.20 -2.45
C GLU A 172 9.67 -2.74 -3.69
N GLU A 173 8.45 -3.24 -3.92
CA GLU A 173 7.57 -2.81 -5.03
C GLU A 173 7.31 -1.30 -4.99
N LYS A 174 7.00 -0.75 -3.81
CA LYS A 174 6.62 0.67 -3.65
C LYS A 174 7.82 1.61 -3.63
N SER A 175 8.93 1.19 -3.04
CA SER A 175 10.09 2.06 -2.82
C SER A 175 11.17 1.92 -3.89
N GLY A 176 11.17 0.81 -4.64
CA GLY A 176 12.23 0.45 -5.59
C GLY A 176 13.55 0.05 -4.92
N PHE A 177 13.60 -0.01 -3.59
CA PHE A 177 14.78 -0.47 -2.84
C PHE A 177 14.62 -1.94 -2.49
N LYS A 178 15.66 -2.73 -2.74
CA LYS A 178 15.71 -4.12 -2.31
C LYS A 178 15.69 -4.20 -0.78
N ILE A 179 14.69 -4.86 -0.22
CA ILE A 179 14.53 -5.03 1.22
C ILE A 179 14.19 -6.50 1.48
N GLU A 180 15.11 -7.23 2.11
CA GLU A 180 14.99 -8.65 2.43
C GLU A 180 14.76 -8.88 3.94
N GLY A 181 14.71 -7.81 4.75
CA GLY A 181 14.50 -7.94 6.19
C GLY A 181 14.72 -6.67 7.01
N ASP A 182 14.49 -6.77 8.31
CA ASP A 182 14.54 -5.68 9.30
C ASP A 182 15.85 -4.89 9.27
N TYR A 183 16.99 -5.59 9.15
CA TYR A 183 18.32 -4.94 9.13
C TYR A 183 18.47 -4.00 7.93
N GLN A 184 18.01 -4.42 6.74
CA GLN A 184 18.08 -3.62 5.52
C GLN A 184 17.11 -2.44 5.61
N LEU A 185 15.90 -2.67 6.14
CA LEU A 185 14.91 -1.62 6.39
C LEU A 185 15.44 -0.55 7.34
N LEU A 186 16.03 -0.95 8.48
CA LEU A 186 16.60 -0.02 9.46
C LEU A 186 17.76 0.79 8.86
N SER A 187 18.64 0.14 8.11
CA SER A 187 19.75 0.79 7.41
C SER A 187 19.25 1.81 6.38
N LEU A 188 18.22 1.44 5.60
CA LEU A 188 17.60 2.30 4.61
C LEU A 188 16.95 3.52 5.27
N ILE A 189 16.13 3.33 6.31
CA ILE A 189 15.49 4.42 7.05
C ILE A 189 16.53 5.35 7.67
N THR A 190 17.60 4.79 8.25
CA THR A 190 18.70 5.60 8.82
C THR A 190 19.38 6.45 7.75
N ARG A 191 19.63 5.87 6.57
CA ARG A 191 20.22 6.59 5.44
C ARG A 191 19.28 7.66 4.91
N LEU A 192 17.99 7.34 4.73
CA LEU A 192 16.97 8.28 4.26
C LEU A 192 16.76 9.43 5.24
N SER A 193 16.82 9.17 6.55
CA SER A 193 16.76 10.22 7.57
C SER A 193 17.93 11.20 7.45
N LYS A 194 19.16 10.70 7.27
CA LYS A 194 20.33 11.55 7.01
C LYS A 194 20.18 12.38 5.73
N VAL A 195 19.76 11.74 4.64
CA VAL A 195 19.55 12.43 3.35
C VAL A 195 18.45 13.48 3.47
N LYS A 196 17.35 13.16 4.16
CA LYS A 196 16.25 14.09 4.41
C LYS A 196 16.71 15.29 5.21
N ASN A 197 17.46 15.11 6.29
CA ASN A 197 17.99 16.22 7.08
C ASN A 197 18.88 17.16 6.25
N GLU A 198 19.74 16.62 5.39
CA GLU A 198 20.58 17.44 4.51
C GLU A 198 19.76 18.12 3.39
N TYR A 199 18.76 17.44 2.85
CA TYR A 199 17.85 18.02 1.85
C TYR A 199 16.99 19.14 2.44
N ASP A 200 16.42 18.94 3.63
CA ASP A 200 15.56 19.92 4.31
C ASP A 200 16.32 21.24 4.58
N LYS A 201 17.65 21.18 4.79
CA LYS A 201 18.50 22.39 4.89
C LYS A 201 18.52 23.22 3.60
N ILE A 202 18.52 22.56 2.44
CA ILE A 202 18.69 23.21 1.13
C ILE A 202 17.38 23.39 0.34
N GLU A 203 16.29 22.73 0.77
CA GLU A 203 15.02 22.67 0.03
C GLU A 203 14.47 24.06 -0.32
N SER A 204 14.40 24.96 0.67
CA SER A 204 13.90 26.32 0.46
C SER A 204 14.73 27.10 -0.56
N ALA A 205 16.06 27.00 -0.47
CA ALA A 205 16.99 27.64 -1.40
C ALA A 205 16.87 27.06 -2.80
N LEU A 206 16.66 25.75 -2.95
CA LEU A 206 16.43 25.13 -4.25
C LEU A 206 15.14 25.64 -4.90
N ILE A 207 14.06 25.76 -4.12
CA ILE A 207 12.77 26.29 -4.60
C ILE A 207 12.93 27.75 -5.04
N ASP A 208 13.59 28.57 -4.21
CA ASP A 208 13.85 29.98 -4.53
C ASP A 208 14.73 30.14 -5.77
N ALA A 209 15.76 29.32 -5.93
CA ALA A 209 16.61 29.34 -7.12
C ALA A 209 15.80 29.00 -8.39
N LYS A 210 14.87 28.04 -8.32
CA LYS A 210 14.02 27.67 -9.46
C LYS A 210 13.08 28.80 -9.88
N ILE A 211 12.48 29.50 -8.91
CA ILE A 211 11.46 30.54 -9.15
C ILE A 211 12.09 31.90 -9.43
N LYS A 212 13.03 32.33 -8.61
CA LYS A 212 13.62 33.69 -8.61
C LYS A 212 14.98 33.75 -9.30
N GLY A 213 15.58 32.61 -9.62
CA GLY A 213 16.93 32.51 -10.19
C GLY A 213 18.04 32.47 -9.15
N TYR A 214 17.73 32.69 -7.87
CA TYR A 214 18.70 32.74 -6.77
C TYR A 214 18.09 32.25 -5.46
N GLY A 215 18.78 31.37 -4.77
CA GLY A 215 18.40 30.85 -3.45
C GLY A 215 19.58 30.86 -2.49
N VAL A 216 19.30 31.04 -1.21
CA VAL A 216 20.32 31.11 -0.16
C VAL A 216 19.96 30.17 0.97
N VAL A 217 20.92 29.36 1.38
CA VAL A 217 20.83 28.53 2.58
C VAL A 217 21.46 29.31 3.71
N ALA A 218 20.64 29.65 4.71
CA ALA A 218 21.13 30.27 5.93
C ALA A 218 21.92 29.24 6.75
N PRO A 219 23.05 29.62 7.36
CA PRO A 219 23.77 28.73 8.27
C PRO A 219 22.90 28.34 9.46
N SER A 220 23.03 27.10 9.86
CA SER A 220 22.46 26.61 11.12
C SER A 220 23.26 27.14 12.33
N LEU A 221 22.63 27.14 13.51
CA LEU A 221 23.30 27.54 14.75
C LEU A 221 24.53 26.66 15.08
N GLU A 222 24.48 25.39 14.68
CA GLU A 222 25.57 24.43 14.88
C GLU A 222 26.80 24.73 14.01
N GLU A 223 26.61 25.47 12.91
CA GLU A 223 27.68 25.88 12.00
C GLU A 223 28.28 27.26 12.35
N LEU A 224 27.80 27.92 13.41
CA LEU A 224 28.35 29.16 13.92
C LEU A 224 29.64 28.90 14.71
N SER A 225 30.74 29.51 14.27
CA SER A 225 32.00 29.54 15.00
C SER A 225 32.21 30.93 15.60
N LEU A 226 32.41 31.00 16.91
CA LEU A 226 32.70 32.25 17.64
C LEU A 226 34.22 32.40 17.81
N GLU A 227 34.78 33.52 17.35
CA GLU A 227 36.16 33.88 17.67
C GLU A 227 36.27 34.41 19.11
N GLU A 228 37.48 34.39 19.67
CA GLU A 228 37.72 34.93 21.01
C GLU A 228 37.30 36.42 21.10
N PRO A 229 36.58 36.80 22.18
CA PRO A 229 36.12 38.17 22.37
C PRO A 229 37.28 39.13 22.60
N GLU A 230 37.35 40.21 21.82
CA GLU A 230 38.36 41.25 21.97
C GLU A 230 37.79 42.49 22.68
N ILE A 231 38.49 43.01 23.68
CA ILE A 231 38.10 44.28 24.32
C ILE A 231 38.46 45.43 23.38
N MET A 232 37.46 46.21 22.99
CA MET A 232 37.65 47.42 22.22
C MET A 232 37.45 48.66 23.08
N LYS A 233 38.28 49.68 22.84
CA LYS A 233 38.17 50.97 23.52
C LYS A 233 37.90 52.07 22.50
N GLN A 234 36.77 52.76 22.64
CA GLN A 234 36.43 53.92 21.83
C GLN A 234 36.25 55.13 22.76
N GLY A 235 37.26 56.01 22.78
CA GLY A 235 37.30 57.14 23.70
C GLY A 235 37.33 56.72 25.18
N LYS A 236 36.30 57.08 25.95
CA LYS A 236 36.13 56.72 27.38
C LYS A 236 35.31 55.44 27.60
N GLN A 237 34.77 54.82 26.55
CA GLN A 237 33.93 53.62 26.66
C GLN A 237 34.71 52.36 26.29
N TYR A 238 34.41 51.27 26.99
CA TYR A 238 34.92 49.93 26.73
C TYR A 238 33.78 49.07 26.21
N GLY A 239 34.03 48.34 25.12
CA GLY A 239 33.10 47.40 24.51
C GLY A 239 33.77 46.06 24.29
N ILE A 240 32.97 45.04 23.97
CA ILE A 240 33.43 43.71 23.62
C ILE A 240 33.11 43.50 22.14
N LYS A 241 34.12 43.17 21.35
CA LYS A 241 33.97 42.79 19.95
C LYS A 241 33.79 41.28 19.87
N LEU A 242 32.61 40.86 19.47
CA LEU A 242 32.31 39.47 19.15
C LEU A 242 32.33 39.31 17.64
N LYS A 243 33.00 38.27 17.14
CA LYS A 243 32.94 37.86 15.74
C LYS A 243 32.40 36.44 15.67
N ALA A 244 31.41 36.24 14.83
CA ALA A 244 30.87 34.93 14.50
C ALA A 244 31.04 34.70 13.00
N ASN A 245 31.56 33.55 12.62
CA ASN A 245 31.70 33.14 11.23
C ASN A 245 30.82 31.91 10.99
N ALA A 246 30.09 31.90 9.88
CA ALA A 246 29.35 30.73 9.43
C ALA A 246 29.32 30.64 7.90
N PRO A 247 29.36 29.42 7.34
CA PRO A 247 29.27 29.22 5.90
C PRO A 247 27.85 29.51 5.40
N SER A 248 27.73 30.13 4.23
CA SER A 248 26.45 30.25 3.50
C SER A 248 26.56 29.55 2.17
N LEU A 249 25.49 28.86 1.76
CA LEU A 249 25.41 28.25 0.43
C LEU A 249 24.48 29.09 -0.44
N HIS A 250 24.94 29.34 -1.66
CA HIS A 250 24.19 30.11 -2.65
C HIS A 250 23.93 29.22 -3.87
N ILE A 251 22.66 29.08 -4.24
CA ILE A 251 22.21 28.30 -5.38
C ILE A 251 21.77 29.29 -6.46
N ILE A 252 22.40 29.20 -7.63
CA ILE A 252 22.19 30.14 -8.74
C ILE A 252 21.69 29.34 -9.93
N LYS A 253 20.52 29.71 -10.45
CA LYS A 253 19.99 29.13 -11.69
C LYS A 253 20.69 29.80 -12.87
N ALA A 254 21.25 28.99 -13.77
CA ALA A 254 21.82 29.44 -15.02
C ALA A 254 21.09 28.75 -16.18
N ASP A 255 20.41 29.54 -17.01
CA ASP A 255 19.74 29.04 -18.20
C ASP A 255 20.76 28.91 -19.34
N ILE A 256 20.93 27.69 -19.86
CA ILE A 256 21.86 27.39 -20.95
C ILE A 256 21.06 27.25 -22.24
N SER A 257 21.35 28.11 -23.22
CA SER A 257 20.79 28.02 -24.56
C SER A 257 21.80 27.41 -25.54
N THR A 258 21.34 26.48 -26.37
CA THR A 258 22.15 25.84 -27.41
C THR A 258 21.35 25.73 -28.69
N GLU A 259 22.02 26.03 -29.80
CA GLU A 259 21.48 25.90 -31.15
C GLU A 259 22.20 24.73 -31.83
N VAL A 260 21.44 23.81 -32.43
CA VAL A 260 21.99 22.71 -33.23
C VAL A 260 21.67 22.99 -34.68
N SER A 261 22.72 23.17 -35.51
CA SER A 261 22.59 23.35 -36.95
C SER A 261 23.04 22.07 -37.66
N PRO A 262 22.16 21.07 -37.85
CA PRO A 262 22.52 19.84 -38.56
C PRO A 262 22.85 20.18 -40.02
N ILE A 263 23.94 19.61 -40.54
CA ILE A 263 24.33 19.80 -41.94
C ILE A 263 23.44 18.89 -42.79
N VAL A 264 22.55 19.49 -43.57
CA VAL A 264 21.69 18.76 -44.53
C VAL A 264 22.35 18.81 -45.89
N GLY A 265 22.45 17.67 -46.56
CA GLY A 265 23.26 17.46 -47.78
C GLY A 265 23.02 18.48 -48.90
N ASN A 266 22.02 18.25 -49.75
CA ASN A 266 21.66 19.17 -50.84
C ASN A 266 20.39 19.99 -50.51
N GLN A 267 20.09 21.02 -51.32
CA GLN A 267 18.97 21.93 -51.08
C GLN A 267 17.62 21.20 -50.99
N ASN A 268 17.36 20.25 -51.89
CA ASN A 268 16.09 19.50 -51.91
C ASN A 268 15.91 18.67 -50.63
N GLN A 269 16.98 18.05 -50.13
CA GLN A 269 16.98 17.32 -48.87
C GLN A 269 16.73 18.25 -47.66
N GLY A 270 17.26 19.48 -47.71
CA GLY A 270 16.99 20.52 -46.71
C GLY A 270 15.51 20.93 -46.67
N GLU A 271 14.91 21.18 -47.82
CA GLU A 271 13.49 21.58 -47.93
C GLU A 271 12.53 20.46 -47.49
N GLU A 272 12.81 19.21 -47.87
CA GLU A 272 12.03 18.04 -47.46
C GLU A 272 12.10 17.81 -45.94
N MET A 273 13.27 17.98 -45.35
CA MET A 273 13.50 17.84 -43.91
C MET A 273 12.82 18.95 -43.10
N ILE A 274 12.83 20.19 -43.59
CA ILE A 274 12.08 21.29 -42.94
C ILE A 274 10.59 20.98 -42.96
N LYS A 275 10.06 20.51 -44.10
CA LYS A 275 8.64 20.17 -44.23
C LYS A 275 8.24 19.05 -43.28
N TYR A 276 9.05 17.99 -43.19
CA TYR A 276 8.86 16.91 -42.25
C TYR A 276 8.86 17.37 -40.78
N LEU A 277 9.82 18.23 -40.40
CA LEU A 277 9.88 18.76 -39.02
C LEU A 277 8.69 19.65 -38.69
N MET A 278 8.20 20.43 -39.66
CA MET A 278 7.00 21.25 -39.48
C MET A 278 5.75 20.38 -39.31
N GLU A 279 5.61 19.31 -40.09
CA GLU A 279 4.50 18.36 -39.99
C GLU A 279 4.48 17.65 -38.62
N VAL A 280 5.63 17.13 -38.16
CA VAL A 280 5.76 16.53 -36.82
C VAL A 280 5.48 17.54 -35.70
N PHE A 281 5.93 18.79 -35.86
CA PHE A 281 5.69 19.84 -34.88
C PHE A 281 4.22 20.25 -34.79
N GLU A 282 3.49 20.26 -35.91
CA GLU A 282 2.06 20.58 -35.95
C GLU A 282 1.18 19.44 -35.42
N GLU A 283 1.54 18.18 -35.68
CA GLU A 283 0.79 17.03 -35.19
C GLU A 283 1.05 16.74 -33.70
N GLN A 284 2.32 16.52 -33.32
CA GLN A 284 2.72 16.15 -31.96
C GLN A 284 4.10 16.74 -31.60
N PRO A 285 4.16 17.95 -31.00
CA PRO A 285 5.41 18.63 -30.64
C PRO A 285 6.35 17.83 -29.73
N ALA A 286 5.80 16.90 -28.94
CA ALA A 286 6.57 16.05 -28.04
C ALA A 286 7.45 15.04 -28.79
N ASP A 287 6.95 14.52 -29.92
CA ASP A 287 7.58 13.47 -30.71
C ASP A 287 8.74 13.99 -31.56
N LEU A 288 8.80 15.32 -31.76
CA LEU A 288 9.91 15.99 -32.44
C LEU A 288 11.27 15.66 -31.79
N TRP A 289 11.30 15.50 -30.46
CA TRP A 289 12.53 15.18 -29.73
C TRP A 289 13.01 13.74 -29.97
N GLU A 290 12.08 12.82 -30.21
CA GLU A 290 12.37 11.41 -30.50
C GLU A 290 12.59 11.15 -31.99
N SER A 291 12.28 12.14 -32.84
CA SER A 291 12.49 12.05 -34.28
C SER A 291 13.96 11.74 -34.62
N ASN A 292 14.14 10.70 -35.43
CA ASN A 292 15.47 10.21 -35.80
C ASN A 292 16.05 11.06 -36.93
N MET A 293 17.13 11.76 -36.64
CA MET A 293 17.81 12.71 -37.50
C MET A 293 19.23 12.20 -37.74
N PHE A 294 19.47 11.61 -38.92
CA PHE A 294 20.78 11.08 -39.31
C PHE A 294 21.33 9.97 -38.40
N GLY A 295 20.45 9.09 -37.91
CA GLY A 295 20.85 7.93 -37.09
C GLY A 295 21.05 8.23 -35.60
N LYS A 296 20.72 9.44 -35.15
CA LYS A 296 20.59 9.83 -33.75
C LYS A 296 19.28 10.61 -33.55
N SER A 297 18.70 10.56 -32.35
CA SER A 297 17.55 11.43 -32.05
C SER A 297 17.97 12.89 -31.96
N LEU A 298 17.06 13.82 -32.26
CA LEU A 298 17.29 15.25 -32.01
C LEU A 298 17.63 15.52 -30.53
N HIS A 299 16.99 14.77 -29.62
CA HIS A 299 17.28 14.79 -28.19
C HIS A 299 18.76 14.49 -27.89
N ASP A 300 19.34 13.45 -28.51
CA ASP A 300 20.74 13.08 -28.28
C ASP A 300 21.71 14.16 -28.76
N LEU A 301 21.46 14.75 -29.95
CA LEU A 301 22.28 15.82 -30.50
C LEU A 301 22.27 17.07 -29.60
N VAL A 302 21.10 17.46 -29.11
CA VAL A 302 20.95 18.60 -28.20
C VAL A 302 21.59 18.31 -26.83
N LYS A 303 21.41 17.10 -26.31
CA LYS A 303 21.99 16.66 -25.03
C LYS A 303 23.52 16.63 -25.06
N GLU A 304 24.13 16.11 -26.13
CA GLU A 304 25.59 16.13 -26.32
C GLU A 304 26.14 17.56 -26.30
N GLN A 305 25.47 18.50 -26.99
CA GLN A 305 25.89 19.90 -26.99
C GLN A 305 25.61 20.64 -25.67
N LEU A 306 24.54 20.33 -24.96
CA LEU A 306 24.28 20.88 -23.62
C LEU A 306 25.30 20.38 -22.59
N GLN A 307 25.67 19.08 -22.64
CA GLN A 307 26.68 18.50 -21.76
C GLN A 307 28.06 19.13 -21.95
N SER A 308 28.47 19.44 -23.18
CA SER A 308 29.74 20.13 -23.41
C SER A 308 29.76 21.56 -22.83
N LYS A 309 28.64 22.28 -22.89
CA LYS A 309 28.50 23.63 -22.30
C LYS A 309 28.42 23.65 -20.78
N LEU A 310 27.83 22.62 -20.16
CA LEU A 310 27.68 22.51 -18.69
C LEU A 310 29.03 22.58 -17.95
N TYR A 311 30.11 22.06 -18.54
CA TYR A 311 31.45 22.08 -17.95
C TYR A 311 32.36 23.21 -18.46
N THR A 312 31.81 24.17 -19.21
CA THR A 312 32.61 25.20 -19.88
C THR A 312 33.18 26.25 -18.91
N MET A 313 32.56 26.49 -17.74
CA MET A 313 33.07 27.52 -16.82
C MET A 313 34.41 27.07 -16.20
N PRO A 314 35.53 27.75 -16.53
CA PRO A 314 36.85 27.43 -15.98
C PRO A 314 36.87 27.56 -14.46
N GLU A 315 37.67 26.71 -13.81
CA GLU A 315 37.78 26.70 -12.35
C GLU A 315 38.21 28.06 -11.78
N GLU A 316 39.12 28.77 -12.47
CA GLU A 316 39.55 30.11 -12.06
C GLU A 316 38.39 31.11 -11.98
N ILE A 317 37.44 31.03 -12.94
CA ILE A 317 36.25 31.88 -12.95
C ILE A 317 35.31 31.50 -11.81
N ARG A 318 35.11 30.19 -11.54
CA ARG A 318 34.30 29.73 -10.40
C ARG A 318 34.85 30.24 -9.06
N VAL A 319 36.16 30.18 -8.86
CA VAL A 319 36.83 30.69 -7.64
C VAL A 319 36.71 32.21 -7.53
N LYS A 320 36.90 32.95 -8.63
CA LYS A 320 36.71 34.42 -8.63
C LYS A 320 35.27 34.80 -8.29
N MET A 321 34.29 34.09 -8.86
CA MET A 321 32.87 34.31 -8.58
C MET A 321 32.53 34.04 -7.11
N GLN A 322 32.99 32.91 -6.55
CA GLN A 322 32.82 32.58 -5.13
C GLN A 322 33.41 33.67 -4.22
N LYS A 323 34.67 34.07 -4.46
CA LYS A 323 35.34 35.12 -3.65
C LYS A 323 34.62 36.46 -3.74
N THR A 324 34.11 36.80 -4.92
CA THR A 324 33.36 38.04 -5.14
C THR A 324 32.05 38.03 -4.36
N LEU A 325 31.30 36.93 -4.42
CA LEU A 325 30.07 36.75 -3.64
C LEU A 325 30.36 36.83 -2.13
N GLN A 326 31.40 36.15 -1.65
CA GLN A 326 31.80 36.18 -0.25
C GLN A 326 32.16 37.59 0.22
N LYS A 327 32.89 38.36 -0.60
CA LYS A 327 33.25 39.75 -0.31
C LYS A 327 32.02 40.64 -0.20
N ILE A 328 31.05 40.49 -1.09
CA ILE A 328 29.79 41.28 -1.08
C ILE A 328 28.97 40.99 0.18
N VAL A 329 28.83 39.70 0.54
CA VAL A 329 28.09 39.29 1.74
C VAL A 329 28.74 39.85 3.01
N ASN A 330 30.08 39.85 3.08
CA ASN A 330 30.82 40.33 4.27
C ASN A 330 30.91 41.85 4.37
N GLU A 331 31.10 42.56 3.25
CA GLU A 331 31.36 44.01 3.24
C GLU A 331 30.09 44.85 3.11
N GLY A 332 28.91 44.21 2.99
CA GLY A 332 27.61 44.88 3.08
C GLY A 332 27.51 46.16 2.26
N SER A 333 27.74 46.07 0.95
CA SER A 333 27.78 47.25 0.09
C SER A 333 27.20 46.98 -1.31
N SER A 334 26.50 47.98 -1.84
CA SER A 334 25.96 48.10 -3.21
C SER A 334 27.07 48.22 -4.26
N ASN A 335 28.07 47.35 -4.18
CA ASN A 335 29.19 47.31 -5.10
C ASN A 335 28.75 46.66 -6.40
N ILE A 336 28.98 47.36 -7.51
CA ILE A 336 28.71 46.86 -8.86
C ILE A 336 29.63 45.68 -9.13
N ILE A 337 29.03 44.54 -9.49
CA ILE A 337 29.79 43.40 -10.02
C ILE A 337 30.12 43.72 -11.47
N THR A 338 31.40 43.98 -11.75
CA THR A 338 31.91 44.00 -13.13
C THR A 338 32.72 42.74 -13.35
N ILE A 339 32.14 41.77 -14.05
CA ILE A 339 32.90 40.63 -14.58
C ILE A 339 33.45 41.07 -15.92
N LEU A 340 34.76 41.35 -15.97
CA LEU A 340 35.49 41.49 -17.23
C LEU A 340 35.78 40.08 -17.74
N LEU A 341 35.04 39.67 -18.77
CA LEU A 341 35.20 38.38 -19.47
C LEU A 341 36.32 38.47 -20.50
#